data_AF-A0A812QJL9-F1
#
_entry.id   AF-A0A812QJL9-F1
#
_cell.length_a   1.000
_cell.length_b   1.000
_cell.length_c   1.000
_cell.angle_alpha   90.00
_cell.angle_beta   90.00
_cell.angle_gamma   90.00
#
_symmetry.space_group_name_H-M   'P 1'
#
loop_
_entity.id
_entity.type
_entity.pdbx_description
1 polymer ?
#
loop_
_entity_poly.entity_id
_entity_poly.type
_entity_poly.pdbx_seq_one_letter_code
_entity_poly.pdbx_strand_id
1 'polypeptide(L)'
;MVGCLTGSPAEILTHAHHDRPELLSIAYSASAMWTANAATTAATLRAIFHDTSHFEVHDPLPSTSEFSDEGAANHTRFCRNGDEPGLELFVYGRDQQIAVSDNQFPARQTLAACEAIAKQHQLSPDRCVFARQHPGAIAAGVFHNDVIAVGNQSLHLVHEMAFANQAAILAELADKFGEGLQQIVISQEALSLEEAVSTYFFNSQLLTRPDGSMVLLCPIECAESPNALRLTEQLVAADNPIADCQFINLRESMHNGGGPACLRLRVVLTEKELAAVRPTVFLTEDRYEELSAWVNRHYRDQLTVDDLADPRLVEVLVCGWTNG
;
A
#
# COMPACT_ATOMS: atom_id res chain seq x y z
N MET A 1 -14.98 24.31 -23.30
CA MET A 1 -13.53 24.26 -23.62
C MET A 1 -12.79 24.56 -22.35
N VAL A 2 -12.12 23.56 -21.76
CA VAL A 2 -11.18 23.82 -20.67
C VAL A 2 -9.98 24.52 -21.31
N GLY A 3 -9.78 25.80 -21.02
CA GLY A 3 -8.61 26.53 -21.50
C GLY A 3 -7.36 25.86 -20.94
N CYS A 4 -6.41 25.51 -21.82
CA CYS A 4 -5.10 25.06 -21.35
C CYS A 4 -4.41 26.22 -20.62
N LEU A 5 -3.92 25.98 -19.40
CA LEU A 5 -3.02 26.91 -18.74
C LEU A 5 -1.73 26.98 -19.57
N THR A 6 -1.34 28.17 -20.00
CA THR A 6 -0.16 28.39 -20.84
C THR A 6 0.67 29.53 -20.27
N GLY A 7 1.98 29.53 -20.53
CA GLY A 7 2.93 30.47 -19.97
C GLY A 7 4.15 29.76 -19.38
N SER A 8 5.01 30.52 -18.72
CA SER A 8 6.07 30.01 -17.85
C SER A 8 5.48 29.25 -16.65
N PRO A 9 6.26 28.39 -15.96
CA PRO A 9 5.78 27.69 -14.76
C PRO A 9 5.17 28.63 -13.71
N ALA A 10 5.76 29.80 -13.46
CA ALA A 10 5.24 30.79 -12.52
C ALA A 10 3.88 31.39 -12.96
N GLU A 11 3.72 31.67 -14.25
CA GLU A 11 2.45 32.17 -14.81
C GLU A 11 1.37 31.09 -14.76
N ILE A 12 1.71 29.84 -15.08
CA ILE A 12 0.80 28.69 -14.96
C ILE A 12 0.33 28.52 -13.52
N LEU A 13 1.24 28.61 -12.54
CA LEU A 13 0.90 28.49 -11.12
C LEU A 13 -0.01 29.62 -10.64
N THR A 14 0.28 30.86 -11.05
CA THR A 14 -0.54 32.02 -10.69
C THR A 14 -1.95 31.90 -11.27
N HIS A 15 -2.06 31.53 -12.56
CA HIS A 15 -3.36 31.29 -13.19
C HIS A 15 -4.10 30.11 -12.56
N ALA A 16 -3.41 29.00 -12.28
CA ALA A 16 -4.01 27.86 -11.61
C ALA A 16 -4.53 28.23 -10.21
N HIS A 17 -3.75 28.96 -9.42
CA HIS A 17 -4.16 29.36 -8.07
C HIS A 17 -5.41 30.26 -8.08
N HIS A 18 -5.44 31.24 -8.99
CA HIS A 18 -6.56 32.18 -9.07
C HIS A 18 -7.81 31.56 -9.70
N ASP A 19 -7.65 30.88 -10.84
CA ASP A 19 -8.78 30.45 -11.65
C ASP A 19 -9.27 29.04 -11.31
N ARG A 20 -8.37 28.15 -10.88
CA ARG A 20 -8.59 26.70 -10.71
C ARG A 20 -7.78 26.10 -9.55
N PRO A 21 -7.89 26.61 -8.30
CA PRO A 21 -7.03 26.21 -7.18
C PRO A 21 -7.10 24.71 -6.87
N GLU A 22 -8.20 24.04 -7.23
CA GLU A 22 -8.34 22.59 -7.08
C GLU A 22 -7.33 21.80 -7.92
N LEU A 23 -6.89 22.33 -9.07
CA LEU A 23 -5.87 21.68 -9.90
C LEU A 23 -4.50 21.69 -9.22
N LEU A 24 -4.19 22.72 -8.43
CA LEU A 24 -2.96 22.76 -7.65
C LEU A 24 -2.96 21.67 -6.58
N SER A 25 -4.06 21.51 -5.84
CA SER A 25 -4.19 20.44 -4.84
C SER A 25 -4.01 19.04 -5.45
N ILE A 26 -4.61 18.80 -6.62
CA ILE A 26 -4.48 17.52 -7.34
C ILE A 26 -3.02 17.30 -7.79
N ALA A 27 -2.37 18.32 -8.35
CA ALA A 27 -1.02 18.20 -8.91
C ALA A 27 0.08 18.14 -7.84
N TYR A 28 -0.12 18.77 -6.68
CA TYR A 28 0.86 18.84 -5.58
C TYR A 28 0.65 17.76 -4.52
N SER A 29 -0.32 16.85 -4.71
CA SER A 29 -0.52 15.73 -3.81
C SER A 29 0.75 14.91 -3.66
N ALA A 30 1.22 14.74 -2.42
CA ALA A 30 2.32 13.84 -2.09
C ALA A 30 1.91 12.36 -2.06
N SER A 31 0.73 12.01 -2.60
CA SER A 31 0.16 10.65 -2.60
C SER A 31 1.09 9.57 -3.18
N ALA A 32 2.10 9.95 -3.98
CA ALA A 32 3.15 9.04 -4.42
C ALA A 32 4.02 8.46 -3.28
N MET A 33 3.96 9.04 -2.08
CA MET A 33 4.51 8.45 -0.85
C MET A 33 3.90 7.07 -0.56
N TRP A 34 2.64 6.88 -0.97
CA TRP A 34 2.05 5.56 -1.15
C TRP A 34 2.38 5.16 -2.58
N THR A 35 3.25 4.17 -2.75
CA THR A 35 4.01 3.86 -3.97
C THR A 35 3.15 3.39 -5.17
N ALA A 36 2.14 4.16 -5.59
CA ALA A 36 1.04 3.77 -6.47
C ALA A 36 0.82 4.70 -7.69
N ASN A 37 1.65 5.72 -7.93
CA ASN A 37 1.42 6.67 -9.04
C ASN A 37 2.16 6.28 -10.35
N ALA A 38 1.42 5.80 -11.35
CA ALA A 38 1.86 5.13 -12.57
C ALA A 38 3.14 5.65 -13.30
N ALA A 39 3.17 6.89 -13.80
CA ALA A 39 4.23 7.31 -14.74
C ALA A 39 5.58 7.56 -14.07
N THR A 40 5.61 8.34 -12.99
CA THR A 40 6.82 8.58 -12.21
C THR A 40 7.26 7.30 -11.51
N THR A 41 6.32 6.46 -11.04
CA THR A 41 6.65 5.20 -10.38
C THR A 41 7.33 4.22 -11.34
N ALA A 42 6.86 4.07 -12.58
CA ALA A 42 7.50 3.17 -13.54
C ALA A 42 8.97 3.58 -13.83
N ALA A 43 9.23 4.88 -13.98
CA ALA A 43 10.59 5.39 -14.16
C ALA A 43 11.47 5.16 -12.91
N THR A 44 10.94 5.44 -11.72
CA THR A 44 11.62 5.19 -10.44
C THR A 44 11.93 3.71 -10.25
N LEU A 45 10.97 2.82 -10.48
CA LEU A 45 11.17 1.37 -10.38
C LEU A 45 12.24 0.88 -11.36
N ARG A 46 12.25 1.36 -12.61
CA ARG A 46 13.32 1.04 -13.57
C ARG A 46 14.68 1.57 -13.15
N ALA A 47 14.73 2.71 -12.45
CA ALA A 47 15.98 3.23 -11.91
C ALA A 47 16.49 2.39 -10.74
N ILE A 48 15.59 1.92 -9.86
CA ILE A 48 15.91 1.07 -8.70
C ILE A 48 16.31 -0.35 -9.16
N PHE A 49 15.41 -1.01 -9.90
CA PHE A 49 15.50 -2.37 -10.45
C PHE A 49 16.07 -2.35 -11.87
N HIS A 50 17.25 -1.75 -12.00
CA HIS A 50 17.85 -1.40 -13.30
C HIS A 50 18.49 -2.57 -14.05
N ASP A 51 18.88 -3.64 -13.36
CA ASP A 51 19.51 -4.80 -14.00
C ASP A 51 18.45 -5.70 -14.64
N THR A 52 18.30 -5.57 -15.96
CA THR A 52 17.30 -6.31 -16.74
C THR A 52 17.60 -7.81 -16.86
N SER A 53 18.75 -8.30 -16.36
CA SER A 53 18.99 -9.73 -16.25
C SER A 53 18.28 -10.37 -15.05
N HIS A 54 17.87 -9.54 -14.09
CA HIS A 54 17.17 -9.92 -12.87
C HIS A 54 15.73 -9.39 -12.80
N PHE A 55 15.47 -8.20 -13.36
CA PHE A 55 14.21 -7.49 -13.17
C PHE A 55 13.52 -7.15 -14.48
N GLU A 56 12.19 -7.31 -14.48
CA GLU A 56 11.32 -6.80 -15.53
C GLU A 56 10.31 -5.83 -14.92
N VAL A 57 10.34 -4.56 -15.35
CA VAL A 57 9.39 -3.53 -14.92
C VAL A 57 8.43 -3.22 -16.06
N HIS A 58 7.21 -3.70 -15.87
CA HIS A 58 6.11 -3.52 -16.77
C HIS A 58 5.52 -2.09 -16.72
N ASP A 59 5.00 -1.62 -17.85
CA ASP A 59 4.17 -0.41 -17.86
C ASP A 59 2.80 -0.69 -17.21
N PRO A 60 2.16 0.33 -16.59
CA PRO A 60 0.85 0.20 -15.99
C PRO A 60 -0.20 -0.23 -17.03
N LEU A 61 -1.27 -0.87 -16.54
CA LEU A 61 -2.43 -1.20 -17.38
C LEU A 61 -3.06 0.06 -18.00
N PRO A 62 -3.81 -0.07 -19.12
CA PRO A 62 -4.49 1.06 -19.73
C PRO A 62 -5.36 1.81 -18.71
N SER A 63 -5.28 3.14 -18.69
CA SER A 63 -6.04 4.00 -17.76
C SER A 63 -7.53 4.06 -18.11
N THR A 64 -8.23 2.94 -17.93
CA THR A 64 -9.66 2.78 -18.17
C THR A 64 -10.35 2.27 -16.90
N SER A 65 -11.65 2.48 -16.80
CA SER A 65 -12.42 1.95 -15.66
C SER A 65 -12.40 0.42 -15.60
N GLU A 66 -12.21 -0.27 -16.73
CA GLU A 66 -12.15 -1.74 -16.76
C GLU A 66 -10.85 -2.29 -16.15
N PHE A 67 -9.73 -1.59 -16.33
CA PHE A 67 -8.41 -1.99 -15.84
C PHE A 67 -7.93 -1.13 -14.66
N SER A 68 -8.86 -0.72 -13.80
CA SER A 68 -8.54 0.06 -12.60
C SER A 68 -7.78 -0.81 -11.58
N ASP A 69 -6.55 -0.40 -11.26
CA ASP A 69 -5.58 -1.13 -10.46
C ASP A 69 -4.93 -0.22 -9.41
N GLU A 70 -4.95 -0.67 -8.16
CA GLU A 70 -4.34 -0.01 -7.00
C GLU A 70 -3.14 -0.82 -6.46
N GLY A 71 -2.71 -1.85 -7.19
CA GLY A 71 -1.46 -2.57 -6.99
C GLY A 71 -1.37 -3.32 -5.66
N ALA A 72 -0.23 -3.19 -4.99
CA ALA A 72 0.14 -4.03 -3.85
C ALA A 72 -0.79 -3.91 -2.63
N ALA A 73 -1.56 -2.83 -2.51
CA ALA A 73 -2.56 -2.65 -1.45
C ALA A 73 -3.69 -3.70 -1.52
N ASN A 74 -3.90 -4.29 -2.70
CA ASN A 74 -4.88 -5.35 -2.95
C ASN A 74 -4.23 -6.73 -3.20
N HIS A 75 -2.96 -6.89 -2.83
CA HIS A 75 -2.19 -8.11 -3.05
C HIS A 75 -1.57 -8.64 -1.76
N THR A 76 -1.67 -9.94 -1.54
CA THR A 76 -0.96 -10.64 -0.46
C THR A 76 -0.25 -11.87 -0.99
N ARG A 77 1.04 -11.99 -0.66
CA ARG A 77 1.83 -13.18 -0.94
C ARG A 77 1.99 -14.02 0.32
N PHE A 78 1.66 -15.30 0.23
CA PHE A 78 1.93 -16.30 1.27
C PHE A 78 3.05 -17.24 0.83
N CYS A 79 3.92 -17.63 1.75
CA CYS A 79 4.95 -18.64 1.50
C CYS A 79 5.36 -19.35 2.79
N ARG A 80 5.92 -20.56 2.68
CA ARG A 80 6.47 -21.27 3.85
C ARG A 80 7.83 -20.69 4.25
N ASN A 81 8.68 -20.42 3.25
CA ASN A 81 9.98 -19.79 3.38
C ASN A 81 10.13 -18.67 2.33
N GLY A 82 11.04 -17.72 2.54
CA GLY A 82 11.24 -16.56 1.66
C GLY A 82 11.46 -16.92 0.18
N ASP A 83 12.21 -18.00 -0.07
CA ASP A 83 12.70 -18.36 -1.41
C ASP A 83 11.83 -19.39 -2.14
N GLU A 84 10.78 -19.92 -1.49
CA GLU A 84 9.87 -20.88 -2.12
C GLU A 84 8.82 -20.15 -2.98
N PRO A 85 8.29 -20.80 -4.03
CA PRO A 85 7.14 -20.29 -4.76
C PRO A 85 6.02 -19.87 -3.80
N GLY A 86 5.46 -18.67 -4.01
CA GLY A 86 4.43 -18.07 -3.16
C GLY A 86 3.02 -18.34 -3.66
N LEU A 87 2.04 -18.39 -2.77
CA LEU A 87 0.62 -18.35 -3.11
C LEU A 87 0.18 -16.88 -3.10
N GLU A 88 -0.37 -16.41 -4.21
CA GLU A 88 -0.73 -15.02 -4.43
C GLU A 88 -2.25 -14.84 -4.27
N LEU A 89 -2.65 -13.91 -3.41
CA LEU A 89 -4.03 -13.49 -3.21
C LEU A 89 -4.21 -12.11 -3.82
N PHE A 90 -5.08 -12.02 -4.83
CA PHE A 90 -5.53 -10.78 -5.44
C PHE A 90 -6.94 -10.46 -4.99
N VAL A 91 -7.16 -9.26 -4.47
CA VAL A 91 -8.45 -8.85 -3.93
C VAL A 91 -9.05 -7.75 -4.79
N TYR A 92 -10.31 -7.91 -5.22
CA TYR A 92 -10.97 -6.94 -6.09
C TYR A 92 -12.33 -6.52 -5.52
N GLY A 93 -12.79 -5.32 -5.88
CA GLY A 93 -14.09 -4.81 -5.44
C GLY A 93 -15.21 -4.97 -6.48
N ARG A 94 -14.85 -4.99 -7.77
CA ARG A 94 -15.81 -5.07 -8.89
C ARG A 94 -15.29 -5.84 -10.10
N ASP A 95 -16.21 -6.27 -10.94
CA ASP A 95 -15.97 -6.97 -12.20
C ASP A 95 -16.98 -6.48 -13.25
N GLN A 96 -17.04 -7.12 -14.43
CA GLN A 96 -17.96 -6.71 -15.51
C GLN A 96 -19.45 -6.82 -15.14
N GLN A 97 -19.80 -7.62 -14.13
CA GLN A 97 -21.19 -7.77 -13.67
C GLN A 97 -21.57 -6.72 -12.62
N ILE A 98 -20.59 -6.07 -12.00
CA ILE A 98 -20.77 -5.09 -10.93
C ILE A 98 -20.42 -3.72 -11.48
N ALA A 99 -21.46 -2.92 -11.73
CA ALA A 99 -21.27 -1.54 -12.17
C ALA A 99 -20.47 -0.72 -11.15
N VAL A 100 -19.81 0.32 -11.64
CA VAL A 100 -19.22 1.36 -10.79
C VAL A 100 -20.33 1.94 -9.92
N SER A 101 -20.08 2.00 -8.62
CA SER A 101 -21.04 2.52 -7.65
C SER A 101 -20.76 3.99 -7.39
N ASP A 102 -21.83 4.80 -7.31
CA ASP A 102 -21.79 6.19 -6.84
C ASP A 102 -21.79 6.29 -5.29
N ASN A 103 -21.54 5.18 -4.59
CA ASN A 103 -21.36 5.19 -3.14
C ASN A 103 -20.17 6.08 -2.75
N GLN A 104 -20.20 6.57 -1.51
CA GLN A 104 -19.12 7.39 -0.93
C GLN A 104 -17.72 6.75 -1.11
N PHE A 105 -17.64 5.42 -1.05
CA PHE A 105 -16.43 4.65 -1.29
C PHE A 105 -16.61 3.73 -2.50
N PRO A 106 -16.07 4.08 -3.68
CA PRO A 106 -16.16 3.23 -4.86
C PRO A 106 -15.16 2.07 -4.81
N ALA A 107 -15.51 0.94 -5.40
CA ALA A 107 -14.59 -0.16 -5.63
C ALA A 107 -13.52 0.23 -6.66
N ARG A 108 -12.28 0.41 -6.21
CA ARG A 108 -11.16 0.91 -7.03
C ARG A 108 -10.45 -0.18 -7.83
N GLN A 109 -10.40 -1.41 -7.31
CA GLN A 109 -9.75 -2.54 -7.97
C GLN A 109 -10.75 -3.39 -8.78
N THR A 110 -10.37 -3.77 -10.00
CA THR A 110 -11.15 -4.70 -10.84
C THR A 110 -10.55 -6.11 -10.89
N LEU A 111 -11.41 -7.12 -11.09
CA LEU A 111 -10.94 -8.48 -11.37
C LEU A 111 -10.08 -8.54 -12.65
N ALA A 112 -10.51 -7.84 -13.70
CA ALA A 112 -9.79 -7.80 -14.98
C ALA A 112 -8.36 -7.23 -14.83
N ALA A 113 -8.17 -6.24 -13.95
CA ALA A 113 -6.84 -5.75 -13.60
C ALA A 113 -6.01 -6.81 -12.88
N CYS A 114 -6.57 -7.47 -11.86
CA CYS A 114 -5.88 -8.53 -11.13
C CYS A 114 -5.43 -9.68 -12.06
N GLU A 115 -6.31 -10.14 -12.96
CA GLU A 115 -5.99 -11.19 -13.93
C GLU A 115 -4.93 -10.75 -14.95
N ALA A 116 -5.00 -9.50 -15.42
CA ALA A 116 -4.02 -8.94 -16.33
C ALA A 116 -2.63 -8.84 -15.67
N ILE A 117 -2.55 -8.35 -14.43
CA ILE A 117 -1.31 -8.27 -13.66
C ILE A 117 -0.74 -9.67 -13.40
N ALA A 118 -1.57 -10.63 -12.93
CA ALA A 118 -1.10 -11.99 -12.69
C ALA A 118 -0.51 -12.63 -13.97
N LYS A 119 -1.13 -12.40 -15.12
CA LYS A 119 -0.64 -12.87 -16.42
C LYS A 119 0.65 -12.14 -16.84
N GLN A 120 0.71 -10.82 -16.68
CA GLN A 120 1.86 -10.01 -17.05
C GLN A 120 3.10 -10.40 -16.25
N HIS A 121 2.93 -10.68 -14.95
CA HIS A 121 3.96 -11.18 -14.05
C HIS A 121 4.22 -12.69 -14.16
N GLN A 122 3.59 -13.37 -15.13
CA GLN A 122 3.81 -14.79 -15.43
C GLN A 122 3.55 -15.72 -14.22
N LEU A 123 2.60 -15.34 -13.35
CA LEU A 123 2.27 -16.11 -12.17
C LEU A 123 1.55 -17.41 -12.55
N SER A 124 1.86 -18.49 -11.83
CA SER A 124 1.20 -19.78 -12.03
C SER A 124 -0.28 -19.70 -11.63
N PRO A 125 -1.25 -20.04 -12.51
CA PRO A 125 -2.67 -20.00 -12.18
C PRO A 125 -3.05 -20.82 -10.94
N ASP A 126 -2.39 -21.97 -10.75
CA ASP A 126 -2.60 -22.84 -9.57
C ASP A 126 -2.14 -22.20 -8.25
N ARG A 127 -1.41 -21.08 -8.34
CA ARG A 127 -0.88 -20.33 -7.21
C ARG A 127 -1.47 -18.92 -7.12
N CYS A 128 -2.57 -18.65 -7.81
CA CYS A 128 -3.33 -17.41 -7.68
C CYS A 128 -4.72 -17.70 -7.10
N VAL A 129 -5.16 -16.87 -6.17
CA VAL A 129 -6.53 -16.83 -5.65
C VAL A 129 -7.07 -15.43 -5.87
N PHE A 130 -8.28 -15.33 -6.41
CA PHE A 130 -8.95 -14.05 -6.66
C PHE A 130 -10.16 -13.94 -5.74
N ALA A 131 -10.10 -13.02 -4.78
CA ALA A 131 -11.14 -12.83 -3.79
C ALA A 131 -11.88 -11.51 -4.01
N ARG A 132 -13.21 -11.55 -4.01
CA ARG A 132 -14.01 -10.33 -3.99
C ARG A 132 -14.07 -9.78 -2.57
N GLN A 133 -13.63 -8.54 -2.38
CA GLN A 133 -13.80 -7.80 -1.13
C GLN A 133 -15.29 -7.71 -0.77
N HIS A 134 -15.62 -7.83 0.51
CA HIS A 134 -17.00 -7.70 0.96
C HIS A 134 -17.54 -6.29 0.66
N PRO A 135 -18.67 -6.14 -0.04
CA PRO A 135 -19.19 -4.81 -0.41
C PRO A 135 -19.54 -3.95 0.80
N GLY A 136 -19.98 -4.57 1.90
CA GLY A 136 -20.21 -3.87 3.18
C GLY A 136 -18.93 -3.33 3.83
N ALA A 137 -17.78 -3.97 3.61
CA ALA A 137 -16.49 -3.45 4.11
C ALA A 137 -16.06 -2.23 3.28
N ILE A 138 -16.18 -2.30 1.95
CA ILE A 138 -15.93 -1.15 1.06
C ILE A 138 -16.82 0.03 1.47
N ALA A 139 -18.11 -0.21 1.66
CA ALA A 139 -19.07 0.82 2.08
C ALA A 139 -18.74 1.43 3.46
N ALA A 140 -18.01 0.70 4.31
CA ALA A 140 -17.55 1.18 5.61
C ALA A 140 -16.20 1.94 5.57
N GLY A 141 -15.59 2.11 4.39
CA GLY A 141 -14.33 2.83 4.23
C GLY A 141 -13.11 1.96 3.96
N VAL A 142 -13.27 0.64 3.79
CA VAL A 142 -12.19 -0.27 3.36
C VAL A 142 -11.98 -0.15 1.85
N PHE A 143 -11.24 0.88 1.43
CA PHE A 143 -11.01 1.15 0.00
C PHE A 143 -9.92 0.24 -0.62
N HIS A 144 -9.06 -0.37 0.20
CA HIS A 144 -8.05 -1.38 -0.17
C HIS A 144 -8.07 -2.56 0.80
N ASN A 145 -7.62 -3.73 0.33
CA ASN A 145 -7.58 -4.94 1.15
C ASN A 145 -6.65 -4.81 2.37
N ASP A 146 -5.54 -4.08 2.24
CA ASP A 146 -4.61 -3.82 3.35
C ASP A 146 -5.19 -2.93 4.47
N VAL A 147 -6.46 -2.52 4.39
CA VAL A 147 -7.20 -1.89 5.49
C VAL A 147 -8.03 -2.92 6.28
N ILE A 148 -8.16 -4.17 5.80
CA ILE A 148 -9.02 -5.20 6.41
C ILE A 148 -8.40 -6.61 6.51
N ALA A 149 -7.26 -6.83 5.85
CA ALA A 149 -6.49 -8.06 5.93
C ALA A 149 -5.01 -7.80 5.69
N VAL A 150 -4.14 -8.56 6.35
CA VAL A 150 -2.69 -8.56 6.12
C VAL A 150 -2.14 -9.97 6.27
N GLY A 151 -1.25 -10.34 5.35
CA GLY A 151 -0.57 -11.63 5.41
C GLY A 151 0.93 -11.48 5.26
N ASN A 152 1.68 -12.38 5.89
CA ASN A 152 3.13 -12.51 5.75
C ASN A 152 3.52 -13.97 5.95
N GLN A 153 4.34 -14.50 5.03
CA GLN A 153 4.73 -15.91 5.02
C GLN A 153 3.50 -16.83 5.17
N SER A 154 3.43 -17.62 6.24
CA SER A 154 2.36 -18.59 6.47
C SER A 154 1.28 -18.08 7.43
N LEU A 155 1.23 -16.77 7.70
CA LEU A 155 0.22 -16.15 8.57
C LEU A 155 -0.68 -15.21 7.76
N HIS A 156 -1.99 -15.33 7.98
CA HIS A 156 -3.02 -14.45 7.44
C HIS A 156 -3.89 -13.91 8.57
N LEU A 157 -3.79 -12.61 8.84
CA LEU A 157 -4.75 -11.89 9.68
C LEU A 157 -5.84 -11.31 8.79
N VAL A 158 -7.09 -11.63 9.08
CA VAL A 158 -8.23 -11.24 8.23
C VAL A 158 -9.43 -10.91 9.10
N HIS A 159 -10.09 -9.79 8.85
CA HIS A 159 -11.35 -9.49 9.51
C HIS A 159 -12.48 -10.36 8.96
N GLU A 160 -13.47 -10.73 9.76
CA GLU A 160 -14.52 -11.66 9.32
C GLU A 160 -15.41 -11.13 8.18
N MET A 161 -15.41 -9.81 7.99
CA MET A 161 -16.09 -9.11 6.90
C MET A 161 -15.14 -8.76 5.73
N ALA A 162 -13.96 -9.38 5.59
CA ALA A 162 -13.01 -9.00 4.54
C ALA A 162 -13.51 -9.38 3.13
N PHE A 163 -14.05 -10.59 2.95
CA PHE A 163 -14.42 -11.13 1.63
C PHE A 163 -15.91 -11.49 1.53
N ALA A 164 -16.49 -11.34 0.33
CA ALA A 164 -17.92 -11.62 0.08
C ALA A 164 -18.30 -13.11 0.25
N ASN A 165 -17.36 -14.04 -0.01
CA ASN A 165 -17.54 -15.47 0.22
C ASN A 165 -16.36 -16.03 1.04
N GLN A 166 -16.11 -15.42 2.20
CA GLN A 166 -14.88 -15.64 2.94
C GLN A 166 -14.60 -17.10 3.26
N ALA A 167 -15.59 -17.88 3.71
CA ALA A 167 -15.36 -19.29 4.03
C ALA A 167 -14.79 -20.07 2.84
N ALA A 168 -15.29 -19.82 1.62
CA ALA A 168 -14.76 -20.46 0.42
C ALA A 168 -13.35 -19.96 0.07
N ILE A 169 -13.09 -18.65 0.19
CA ILE A 169 -11.77 -18.07 -0.07
C ILE A 169 -10.72 -18.61 0.90
N LEU A 170 -11.01 -18.64 2.20
CA LEU A 170 -10.08 -19.17 3.21
C LEU A 170 -9.83 -20.68 3.02
N ALA A 171 -10.85 -21.42 2.56
CA ALA A 171 -10.70 -22.83 2.21
C ALA A 171 -9.83 -23.03 0.95
N GLU A 172 -10.02 -22.23 -0.10
CA GLU A 172 -9.18 -22.27 -1.30
C GLU A 172 -7.72 -21.90 -1.00
N LEU A 173 -7.50 -20.89 -0.17
CA LEU A 173 -6.16 -20.51 0.29
C LEU A 173 -5.50 -21.67 1.05
N ALA A 174 -6.22 -22.30 1.98
CA ALA A 174 -5.70 -23.44 2.73
C ALA A 174 -5.38 -24.64 1.83
N ASP A 175 -6.25 -24.96 0.86
CA ASP A 175 -6.05 -26.06 -0.08
C ASP A 175 -4.84 -25.83 -0.98
N LYS A 176 -4.73 -24.64 -1.60
CA LYS A 176 -3.62 -24.30 -2.50
C LYS A 176 -2.29 -24.11 -1.77
N PHE A 177 -2.31 -23.63 -0.53
CA PHE A 177 -1.10 -23.52 0.29
C PHE A 177 -0.64 -24.88 0.82
N GLY A 178 -1.61 -25.77 1.10
CA GLY A 178 -1.40 -27.02 1.82
C GLY A 178 -1.17 -26.80 3.31
N GLU A 179 -0.43 -27.70 3.95
CA GLU A 179 -0.15 -27.61 5.39
C GLU A 179 0.64 -26.34 5.74
N GLY A 180 0.26 -25.71 6.87
CA GLY A 180 1.04 -24.64 7.51
C GLY A 180 0.48 -23.23 7.37
N LEU A 181 -0.54 -22.98 6.55
CA LEU A 181 -1.18 -21.65 6.51
C LEU A 181 -2.04 -21.45 7.75
N GLN A 182 -1.61 -20.58 8.65
CA GLN A 182 -2.38 -20.15 9.81
C GLN A 182 -3.22 -18.93 9.44
N GLN A 183 -4.54 -19.08 9.51
CA GLN A 183 -5.51 -18.03 9.21
C GLN A 183 -6.21 -17.63 10.51
N ILE A 184 -6.02 -16.39 10.94
CA ILE A 184 -6.62 -15.83 12.14
C ILE A 184 -7.74 -14.88 11.70
N VAL A 185 -8.98 -15.31 11.91
CA VAL A 185 -10.17 -14.50 11.61
C VAL A 185 -10.51 -13.65 12.82
N ILE A 186 -10.48 -12.33 12.65
CA ILE A 186 -10.87 -11.35 13.68
C ILE A 186 -12.35 -11.07 13.53
N SER A 187 -13.13 -11.38 14.58
CA SER A 187 -14.59 -11.17 14.54
C SER A 187 -14.96 -9.69 14.70
N GLN A 188 -16.15 -9.32 14.24
CA GLN A 188 -16.72 -7.98 14.39
C GLN A 188 -16.87 -7.59 15.87
N GLU A 189 -17.06 -8.56 16.78
CA GLU A 189 -17.08 -8.30 18.22
C GLU A 189 -15.70 -8.00 18.82
N ALA A 190 -14.65 -8.60 18.26
CA ALA A 190 -13.28 -8.37 18.73
C ALA A 190 -12.76 -7.00 18.28
N LEU A 191 -13.03 -6.64 17.02
CA LEU A 191 -12.69 -5.35 16.41
C LEU A 191 -13.73 -5.04 15.34
N SER A 192 -14.57 -4.03 15.54
CA SER A 192 -15.60 -3.68 14.55
C SER A 192 -14.98 -3.14 13.25
N LEU A 193 -15.72 -3.19 12.13
CA LEU A 193 -15.30 -2.55 10.87
C LEU A 193 -14.93 -1.07 11.04
N GLU A 194 -15.70 -0.32 11.83
CA GLU A 194 -15.42 1.10 12.10
C GLU A 194 -14.10 1.28 12.85
N GLU A 195 -13.82 0.42 13.83
CA GLU A 195 -12.55 0.45 14.56
C GLU A 195 -11.38 -0.02 13.70
N ALA A 196 -11.56 -1.05 12.87
CA ALA A 196 -10.54 -1.50 11.92
C ALA A 196 -10.12 -0.37 10.97
N VAL A 197 -11.09 0.39 10.44
CA VAL A 197 -10.85 1.53 9.55
C VAL A 197 -10.26 2.73 10.29
N SER A 198 -10.75 3.08 11.47
CA SER A 198 -10.26 4.26 12.22
C SER A 198 -8.89 4.04 12.86
N THR A 199 -8.56 2.82 13.25
CA THR A 199 -7.26 2.48 13.86
C THR A 199 -6.21 2.01 12.86
N TYR A 200 -6.61 1.69 11.63
CA TYR A 200 -5.76 1.09 10.60
C TYR A 200 -5.10 -0.22 11.06
N PHE A 201 -5.77 -1.00 11.91
CA PHE A 201 -5.20 -2.22 12.49
C PHE A 201 -4.64 -3.19 11.45
N PHE A 202 -5.35 -3.43 10.35
CA PHE A 202 -4.87 -4.32 9.29
C PHE A 202 -3.87 -3.66 8.35
N ASN A 203 -3.73 -2.33 8.39
CA ASN A 203 -2.66 -1.62 7.69
C ASN A 203 -1.33 -1.66 8.46
N SER A 204 -1.22 -2.55 9.44
CA SER A 204 0.02 -2.88 10.13
C SER A 204 0.99 -3.64 9.22
N GLN A 205 2.26 -3.69 9.61
CA GLN A 205 3.23 -4.59 8.98
C GLN A 205 3.42 -5.84 9.83
N LEU A 206 3.34 -7.01 9.20
CA LEU A 206 3.84 -8.26 9.77
C LEU A 206 5.27 -8.47 9.30
N LEU A 207 6.22 -8.48 10.25
CA LEU A 207 7.65 -8.57 9.99
C LEU A 207 8.23 -9.83 10.64
N THR A 208 8.87 -10.69 9.86
CA THR A 208 9.54 -11.89 10.38
C THR A 208 10.92 -11.54 10.92
N ARG A 209 11.22 -11.98 12.15
CA ARG A 209 12.54 -11.92 12.80
C ARG A 209 13.42 -13.11 12.39
N PRO A 210 14.74 -13.03 12.58
CA PRO A 210 15.65 -14.14 12.26
C PRO A 210 15.34 -15.46 12.99
N ASP A 211 14.67 -15.41 14.15
CA ASP A 211 14.25 -16.59 14.91
C ASP A 211 12.92 -17.21 14.42
N GLY A 212 12.32 -16.62 13.38
CA GLY A 212 11.05 -17.05 12.79
C GLY A 212 9.80 -16.45 13.45
N SER A 213 9.94 -15.78 14.59
CA SER A 213 8.83 -15.05 15.21
C SER A 213 8.48 -13.79 14.40
N MET A 214 7.29 -13.24 14.61
CA MET A 214 6.80 -12.05 13.91
C MET A 214 6.57 -10.88 14.86
N VAL A 215 6.77 -9.67 14.32
CA VAL A 215 6.34 -8.41 14.93
C VAL A 215 5.17 -7.86 14.12
N LEU A 216 4.11 -7.46 14.82
CA LEU A 216 3.05 -6.64 14.25
C LEU A 216 3.36 -5.16 14.54
N LEU A 217 3.74 -4.39 13.52
CA LEU A 217 3.99 -2.96 13.63
C LEU A 217 2.71 -2.18 13.28
N CYS A 218 2.02 -1.73 14.31
CA CYS A 218 0.73 -1.04 14.24
C CYS A 218 0.88 0.49 14.22
N PRO A 219 -0.08 1.22 13.63
CA PRO A 219 -0.28 2.64 13.89
C PRO A 219 -0.51 2.91 15.39
N ILE A 220 -0.14 4.10 15.88
CA ILE A 220 -0.32 4.50 17.28
C ILE A 220 -1.81 4.52 17.71
N GLU A 221 -2.71 4.75 16.76
CA GLU A 221 -4.17 4.72 16.94
C GLU A 221 -4.65 3.35 17.48
N CYS A 222 -3.94 2.26 17.16
CA CYS A 222 -4.23 0.94 17.73
C CYS A 222 -3.96 0.87 19.25
N ALA A 223 -3.01 1.65 19.78
CA ALA A 223 -2.77 1.74 21.21
C ALA A 223 -3.80 2.64 21.92
N GLU A 224 -4.45 3.53 21.18
CA GLU A 224 -5.46 4.46 21.69
C GLU A 224 -6.88 3.86 21.69
N SER A 225 -7.13 2.83 20.87
CA SER A 225 -8.36 2.03 20.91
C SER A 225 -8.27 0.86 21.90
N PRO A 226 -9.16 0.78 22.91
CA PRO A 226 -9.15 -0.33 23.87
C PRO A 226 -9.37 -1.71 23.25
N ASN A 227 -10.14 -1.80 22.16
CA ASN A 227 -10.41 -3.07 21.48
C ASN A 227 -9.20 -3.49 20.64
N ALA A 228 -8.61 -2.57 19.87
CA ALA A 228 -7.41 -2.86 19.09
C ALA A 228 -6.22 -3.21 19.98
N LEU A 229 -6.00 -2.47 21.07
CA LEU A 229 -4.94 -2.78 22.04
C LEU A 229 -5.15 -4.17 22.65
N ARG A 230 -6.35 -4.47 23.16
CA ARG A 230 -6.67 -5.81 23.69
C ARG A 230 -6.45 -6.90 22.64
N LEU A 231 -6.79 -6.65 21.37
CA LEU A 231 -6.56 -7.59 20.30
C LEU A 231 -5.05 -7.83 20.07
N THR A 232 -4.21 -6.78 20.10
CA THR A 232 -2.75 -6.95 19.99
C THR A 232 -2.18 -7.82 21.13
N GLU A 233 -2.66 -7.62 22.36
CA GLU A 233 -2.26 -8.43 23.53
C GLU A 233 -2.70 -9.89 23.38
N GLN A 234 -3.92 -10.12 22.89
CA GLN A 234 -4.45 -11.46 22.62
C GLN A 234 -3.67 -12.19 21.53
N LEU A 235 -3.29 -11.48 20.45
CA LEU A 235 -2.48 -12.05 19.38
C LEU A 235 -1.10 -12.47 19.88
N VAL A 236 -0.45 -11.64 20.70
CA VAL A 236 0.86 -11.98 21.30
C VAL A 236 0.76 -13.16 22.28
N ALA A 237 -0.36 -13.30 22.99
CA ALA A 237 -0.56 -14.38 23.95
C ALA A 237 -1.02 -15.71 23.32
N ALA A 238 -1.53 -15.70 22.09
CA ALA A 238 -2.08 -16.87 21.41
C ALA A 238 -0.98 -17.72 20.73
N ASP A 239 -1.32 -18.97 20.40
CA ASP A 239 -0.41 -19.89 19.70
C ASP A 239 -0.33 -19.56 18.21
N ASN A 240 0.55 -18.61 17.88
CA ASN A 240 0.83 -18.15 16.52
C ASN A 240 2.21 -17.47 16.46
N PRO A 241 2.72 -17.11 15.26
CA PRO A 241 4.06 -16.53 15.12
C PRO A 241 4.22 -15.12 15.72
N ILE A 242 3.16 -14.36 16.00
CA ILE A 242 3.27 -12.98 16.49
C ILE A 242 3.77 -13.01 17.94
N ALA A 243 5.03 -12.61 18.14
CA ALA A 243 5.67 -12.56 19.44
C ALA A 243 5.72 -11.16 20.05
N ASP A 244 5.41 -10.12 19.26
CA ASP A 244 5.48 -8.73 19.70
C ASP A 244 4.56 -7.83 18.85
N CYS A 245 4.01 -6.81 19.49
CA CYS A 245 3.22 -5.77 18.85
C CYS A 245 3.84 -4.41 19.19
N GLN A 246 4.27 -3.67 18.17
CA GLN A 246 4.89 -2.36 18.31
C GLN A 246 4.01 -1.29 17.71
N PHE A 247 4.08 -0.07 18.26
CA PHE A 247 3.26 1.05 17.82
C PHE A 247 4.14 2.18 17.29
N ILE A 248 3.81 2.70 16.11
CA ILE A 248 4.53 3.79 15.48
C ILE A 248 3.62 5.00 15.24
N ASN A 249 4.13 6.19 15.55
CA ASN A 249 3.40 7.44 15.29
C ASN A 249 3.62 7.87 13.83
N LEU A 250 2.57 7.75 13.03
CA LEU A 250 2.52 8.16 11.63
C LEU A 250 1.37 9.14 11.36
N ARG A 251 1.00 9.95 12.35
CA ARG A 251 -0.22 10.78 12.31
C ARG A 251 -0.35 11.61 11.03
N GLU A 252 0.72 12.21 10.51
CA GLU A 252 0.68 12.97 9.25
C GLU A 252 0.20 12.15 8.05
N SER A 253 0.61 10.87 7.96
CA SER A 253 0.15 9.95 6.92
C SER A 253 -1.26 9.42 7.22
N MET A 254 -1.53 9.11 8.49
CA MET A 254 -2.84 8.61 8.95
C MET A 254 -3.97 9.61 8.72
N HIS A 255 -3.73 10.92 8.89
CA HIS A 255 -4.73 11.97 8.57
C HIS A 255 -5.17 11.96 7.11
N ASN A 256 -4.35 11.40 6.22
CA ASN A 256 -4.67 11.23 4.79
C ASN A 256 -5.04 9.77 4.44
N GLY A 257 -5.16 8.89 5.43
CA GLY A 257 -5.56 7.50 5.23
C GLY A 257 -4.43 6.55 4.84
N GLY A 258 -3.20 6.78 5.31
CA GLY A 258 -2.08 5.86 5.10
C GLY A 258 -1.42 5.43 6.41
N GLY A 259 -1.51 4.15 6.76
CA GLY A 259 -0.79 3.56 7.88
C GLY A 259 0.58 3.00 7.49
N PRO A 260 1.22 2.19 8.38
CA PRO A 260 2.53 1.58 8.14
C PRO A 260 2.64 0.79 6.83
N ALA A 261 1.58 0.07 6.43
CA ALA A 261 1.57 -0.73 5.21
C ALA A 261 1.42 0.12 3.94
N CYS A 262 0.70 1.25 3.99
CA CYS A 262 0.58 2.13 2.81
C CYS A 262 1.91 2.79 2.42
N LEU A 263 2.85 2.94 3.36
CA LEU A 263 4.15 3.62 3.14
C LEU A 263 5.27 2.70 2.63
N ARG A 264 4.95 1.46 2.24
CA ARG A 264 5.95 0.46 1.85
C ARG A 264 5.48 -0.43 0.71
N LEU A 265 6.42 -0.79 -0.15
CA LEU A 265 6.28 -1.86 -1.12
C LEU A 265 7.12 -3.06 -0.67
N ARG A 266 6.50 -4.24 -0.58
CA ARG A 266 7.22 -5.49 -0.28
C ARG A 266 7.75 -6.09 -1.58
N VAL A 267 9.06 -6.27 -1.66
CA VAL A 267 9.73 -6.93 -2.79
C VAL A 267 10.61 -8.04 -2.22
N VAL A 268 10.27 -9.28 -2.54
CA VAL A 268 11.06 -10.46 -2.14
C VAL A 268 12.19 -10.62 -3.16
N LEU A 269 13.42 -10.72 -2.67
CA LEU A 269 14.63 -10.79 -3.50
C LEU A 269 15.55 -11.88 -2.95
N THR A 270 16.09 -12.69 -3.85
CA THR A 270 17.25 -13.55 -3.54
C THR A 270 18.49 -12.69 -3.29
N GLU A 271 19.55 -13.27 -2.71
CA GLU A 271 20.83 -12.55 -2.50
C GLU A 271 21.41 -11.97 -3.80
N LYS A 272 21.26 -12.69 -4.92
CA LYS A 272 21.75 -12.23 -6.24
C LYS A 272 20.95 -11.04 -6.76
N GLU A 273 19.63 -11.11 -6.65
CA GLU A 273 18.76 -10.00 -7.07
C GLU A 273 18.96 -8.79 -6.16
N LEU A 274 19.10 -8.99 -4.85
CA LEU A 274 19.41 -7.93 -3.90
C LEU A 274 20.70 -7.20 -4.27
N ALA A 275 21.74 -7.93 -4.65
CA ALA A 275 23.01 -7.35 -5.13
C ALA A 275 22.88 -6.60 -6.46
N ALA A 276 21.85 -6.89 -7.26
CA ALA A 276 21.56 -6.23 -8.54
C ALA A 276 20.68 -4.97 -8.40
N VAL A 277 20.06 -4.74 -7.25
CA VAL A 277 19.33 -3.50 -6.96
C VAL A 277 20.33 -2.34 -6.87
N ARG A 278 19.92 -1.14 -7.31
CA ARG A 278 20.75 0.07 -7.19
C ARG A 278 21.18 0.30 -5.73
N PRO A 279 22.47 0.27 -5.38
CA PRO A 279 22.90 0.28 -3.97
C PRO A 279 22.50 1.53 -3.18
N THR A 280 22.35 2.68 -3.85
CA THR A 280 22.06 3.98 -3.20
C THR A 280 20.66 4.07 -2.60
N VAL A 281 19.80 3.09 -2.84
CA VAL A 281 18.39 3.09 -2.39
C VAL A 281 18.21 2.40 -1.04
N PHE A 282 19.22 1.66 -0.58
CA PHE A 282 19.18 0.99 0.71
C PHE A 282 19.42 1.99 1.83
N LEU A 283 18.62 1.87 2.90
CA LEU A 283 18.79 2.67 4.10
C LEU A 283 20.01 2.16 4.87
N THR A 284 20.97 3.05 5.08
CA THR A 284 22.12 2.91 5.96
C THR A 284 22.13 4.10 6.93
N GLU A 285 22.97 4.08 7.96
CA GLU A 285 23.12 5.23 8.86
C GLU A 285 23.51 6.50 8.07
N ASP A 286 24.53 6.42 7.21
CA ASP A 286 24.97 7.54 6.37
C ASP A 286 23.84 8.06 5.46
N ARG A 287 23.05 7.15 4.87
CA ARG A 287 21.91 7.52 4.02
C ARG A 287 20.79 8.16 4.84
N TYR A 288 20.54 7.67 6.06
CA TYR A 288 19.58 8.25 6.97
C TYR A 288 19.97 9.69 7.35
N GLU A 289 21.23 9.91 7.69
CA GLU A 289 21.75 11.25 8.00
C GLU A 289 21.64 12.19 6.80
N GLU A 290 22.00 11.72 5.60
CA GLU A 290 21.89 12.47 4.34
C GLU A 290 20.44 12.88 4.06
N LEU A 291 19.51 11.92 4.09
CA LEU A 291 18.08 12.17 3.86
C LEU A 291 17.50 13.12 4.91
N SER A 292 17.85 12.93 6.18
CA SER A 292 17.39 13.79 7.28
C SER A 292 17.91 15.21 7.13
N ALA A 293 19.19 15.39 6.80
CA ALA A 293 19.77 16.70 6.55
C ALA A 293 19.13 17.40 5.34
N TRP A 294 18.80 16.64 4.30
CA TRP A 294 18.10 17.17 3.14
C TRP A 294 16.67 17.61 3.48
N VAL A 295 15.89 16.77 4.18
CA VAL A 295 14.55 17.12 4.66
C VAL A 295 14.60 18.37 5.53
N ASN A 296 15.48 18.42 6.54
CA ASN A 296 15.61 19.57 7.44
C ASN A 296 16.02 20.87 6.72
N ARG A 297 16.67 20.78 5.56
CA ARG A 297 17.06 21.94 4.75
C ARG A 297 15.94 22.44 3.85
N HIS A 298 15.08 21.55 3.38
CA HIS A 298 14.19 21.84 2.25
C HIS A 298 12.69 21.76 2.59
N TYR A 299 12.29 21.00 3.59
CA TYR A 299 10.88 20.82 3.94
C TYR A 299 10.41 21.95 4.85
N ARG A 300 9.16 22.37 4.66
CA ARG A 300 8.50 23.33 5.56
C ARG A 300 7.88 22.59 6.72
N ASP A 301 7.93 23.18 7.92
CA ASP A 301 7.24 22.65 9.09
C ASP A 301 5.71 22.81 9.02
N GLN A 302 5.23 23.70 8.14
CA GLN A 302 3.80 23.93 7.88
C GLN A 302 3.58 24.18 6.38
N LEU A 303 2.52 23.60 5.85
CA LEU A 303 2.09 23.79 4.47
C LEU A 303 0.56 23.82 4.41
N THR A 304 0.01 24.85 3.79
CA THR A 304 -1.42 25.01 3.52
C THR A 304 -1.68 24.95 2.01
N VAL A 305 -2.96 24.85 1.62
CA VAL A 305 -3.34 24.88 0.20
C VAL A 305 -2.93 26.19 -0.48
N ASP A 306 -2.96 27.31 0.26
CA ASP A 306 -2.57 28.62 -0.28
C ASP A 306 -1.06 28.70 -0.54
N ASP A 307 -0.24 27.98 0.22
CA ASP A 307 1.21 27.91 0.02
C ASP A 307 1.61 27.23 -1.29
N LEU A 308 0.73 26.43 -1.90
CA LEU A 308 0.98 25.74 -3.18
C LEU A 308 1.20 26.72 -4.34
N ALA A 309 0.77 27.98 -4.18
CA ALA A 309 0.99 29.04 -5.16
C ALA A 309 2.35 29.73 -5.03
N ASP A 310 3.12 29.50 -3.95
CA ASP A 310 4.42 30.13 -3.74
C ASP A 310 5.45 29.58 -4.76
N PRO A 311 5.97 30.39 -5.70
CA PRO A 311 6.93 29.91 -6.70
C PRO A 311 8.21 29.35 -6.07
N ARG A 312 8.59 29.83 -4.88
CA ARG A 312 9.77 29.33 -4.16
C ARG A 312 9.60 27.88 -3.70
N LEU A 313 8.36 27.42 -3.48
CA LEU A 313 8.09 26.01 -3.19
C LEU A 313 8.56 25.13 -4.35
N VAL A 314 8.31 25.55 -5.59
CA VAL A 314 8.72 24.81 -6.80
C VAL A 314 10.22 24.87 -7.01
N GLU A 315 10.85 26.01 -6.77
CA GLU A 315 12.30 26.15 -6.88
C GLU A 315 13.04 25.19 -5.94
N VAL A 316 12.56 25.05 -4.70
CA VAL A 316 13.12 24.09 -3.73
C VAL A 316 12.93 22.65 -4.20
N LEU A 317 11.75 22.30 -4.72
CA LEU A 317 11.44 20.94 -5.21
C LEU A 317 12.26 20.55 -6.44
N VAL A 318 12.57 21.49 -7.34
CA VAL A 318 13.30 21.23 -8.60
C VAL A 318 14.82 21.33 -8.42
N CYS A 319 15.31 22.28 -7.61
CA CYS A 319 16.74 22.55 -7.45
C CYS A 319 17.39 21.83 -6.26
N GLY A 320 16.60 21.30 -5.31
CA GLY A 320 17.11 20.65 -4.11
C GLY A 320 17.89 19.36 -4.37
N TRP A 321 17.67 18.69 -5.51
CA TRP A 321 18.29 17.40 -5.83
C TRP A 321 19.37 17.48 -6.93
N THR A 322 19.45 18.59 -7.68
CA THR A 322 20.39 18.76 -8.80
C THR A 322 21.75 19.35 -8.39
N ASN A 323 21.90 19.77 -7.13
CA ASN A 323 23.12 20.36 -6.56
C ASN A 323 23.79 19.49 -5.48
N GLY A 324 23.56 18.17 -5.49
CA GLY A 324 24.21 17.19 -4.62
C GLY A 324 25.20 16.32 -5.38
#